data_AF-A0A7R7IDA7-F1
#
_entry.id   AF-A0A7R7IDA7-F1
#
_cell.length_a   1.000
_cell.length_b   1.000
_cell.length_c   1.000
_cell.angle_alpha   90.00
_cell.angle_beta   90.00
_cell.angle_gamma   90.00
#
_symmetry.space_group_name_H-M   'P 1'
#
loop_
_entity.id
_entity.type
_entity.pdbx_description
1 polymer ?
#
loop_
_entity_poly.entity_id
_entity_poly.type
_entity_poly.pdbx_seq_one_letter_code
_entity_poly.pdbx_strand_id
1 'polypeptide(L)' 'MENICCNNYKNYFIILEKMNFAREVGDRIIFMDSGEIIEENTPEEFFKNPTSERAKQFLAKVL' A
#
# COMPACT_ATOMS: atom_id res chain seq x y z
N MET A 1 7.88 10.25 25.41
CA MET A 1 7.42 9.91 24.05
C MET A 1 5.89 9.82 24.05
N GLU A 2 5.23 10.81 24.63
CA GLU A 2 3.78 10.98 24.56
C GLU A 2 3.59 12.41 24.06
N ASN A 3 2.61 12.63 23.18
CA ASN A 3 2.27 13.90 22.49
C ASN A 3 2.61 14.00 20.99
N ILE A 4 2.37 12.94 20.21
CA ILE A 4 2.07 13.07 18.77
C ILE A 4 0.74 12.36 18.43
N CYS A 5 -0.24 12.36 19.35
CA CYS A 5 -1.53 11.71 19.13
C CYS A 5 -2.75 12.63 19.18
N CYS A 6 -2.59 13.95 19.25
CA CYS A 6 -3.74 14.86 19.29
C CYS A 6 -3.65 15.94 18.20
N ASN A 7 -4.43 15.70 17.13
CA ASN A 7 -4.84 16.60 16.03
C ASN A 7 -3.75 17.25 15.16
N ASN A 8 -3.67 16.83 13.89
CA ASN A 8 -3.33 17.64 12.71
C ASN A 8 -3.43 16.75 11.46
N TYR A 9 -4.23 17.12 10.46
CA TYR A 9 -4.34 16.42 9.17
C TYR A 9 -2.96 16.29 8.50
N LYS A 10 -2.26 15.18 8.74
CA LYS A 10 -0.95 14.88 8.14
C LYS A 10 -1.12 13.67 7.25
N ASN A 11 -1.13 13.92 5.93
CA ASN A 11 -1.14 12.87 4.93
C ASN A 11 0.30 12.59 4.51
N TYR A 12 0.69 11.32 4.54
CA TYR A 12 2.00 10.88 4.10
C TYR A 12 1.85 10.11 2.80
N PHE A 13 2.61 10.51 1.78
CA PHE A 13 2.75 9.72 0.56
C PHE A 13 4.13 9.09 0.56
N ILE A 14 4.16 7.76 0.51
CA ILE A 14 5.40 6.99 0.59
C ILE A 14 5.49 6.15 -0.68
N ILE A 15 6.57 6.34 -1.44
CA ILE A 15 6.86 5.54 -2.63
C ILE A 15 7.88 4.49 -2.22
N LEU A 16 7.52 3.21 -2.35
CA LEU A 16 8.36 2.09 -1.97
C LEU A 16 8.42 1.09 -3.12
N GLU A 17 9.64 0.61 -3.41
CA GLU A 17 9.84 -0.51 -4.33
C GLU A 17 9.71 -1.86 -3.60
N LYS A 18 9.85 -1.89 -2.26
CA LYS A 18 9.78 -3.10 -1.43
C LYS A 18 8.60 -3.05 -0.45
N MET A 19 7.71 -4.04 -0.56
CA MET A 19 6.36 -4.02 0.02
C MET A 19 6.25 -4.48 1.49
N ASN A 20 7.28 -5.11 2.06
CA ASN A 20 7.21 -5.64 3.43
C ASN A 20 6.90 -4.57 4.49
N PHE A 21 7.26 -3.31 4.21
CA PHE A 21 6.95 -2.18 5.08
C PHE A 21 5.55 -1.58 4.84
N ALA A 22 4.99 -1.74 3.63
CA ALA A 22 3.71 -1.16 3.25
C ALA A 22 2.52 -1.83 3.95
N ARG A 23 2.67 -3.08 4.41
CA ARG A 23 1.63 -3.79 5.16
C ARG A 23 1.37 -3.19 6.55
N GLU A 24 2.36 -2.59 7.19
CA GLU A 24 2.28 -2.22 8.61
C GLU A 24 1.94 -0.74 8.87
N VAL A 25 2.09 0.14 7.86
CA VAL A 25 2.16 1.60 8.11
C VAL A 25 1.14 2.42 7.30
N GLY A 26 0.50 1.85 6.28
CA GLY A 26 -0.39 2.59 5.38
C GLY A 26 -1.88 2.39 5.67
N ASP A 27 -2.70 3.42 5.41
CA ASP A 27 -4.17 3.30 5.41
C ASP A 27 -4.71 2.79 4.07
N ARG A 28 -4.02 3.09 2.97
CA ARG A 28 -4.37 2.71 1.59
C ARG A 28 -3.11 2.39 0.79
N ILE A 29 -3.23 1.47 -0.15
CA ILE A 29 -2.22 1.11 -1.14
C ILE A 29 -2.75 1.50 -2.51
N ILE A 30 -1.93 2.25 -3.25
CA ILE A 30 -2.13 2.52 -4.67
C ILE A 30 -1.06 1.72 -5.42
N PHE A 31 -1.46 0.66 -6.11
CA PHE A 31 -0.60 -0.11 -6.97
C PHE A 31 -0.65 0.47 -8.39
N MET A 32 0.52 0.88 -8.87
CA MET A 32 0.68 1.50 -10.18
C MET A 32 1.59 0.64 -11.05
N ASP A 33 1.28 0.62 -12.35
CA ASP A 33 2.11 -0.02 -13.37
C ASP A 33 2.00 0.79 -14.66
N SER A 34 3.11 0.96 -15.37
CA SER A 34 3.14 1.62 -16.69
C SER A 34 2.52 3.04 -16.71
N GLY A 35 2.57 3.74 -15.57
CA GLY A 35 2.03 5.08 -15.41
C GLY A 35 0.54 5.14 -15.07
N GLU A 36 -0.12 3.99 -14.89
CA GLU A 36 -1.55 3.90 -14.57
C GLU A 36 -1.76 3.34 -13.16
N ILE A 37 -2.84 3.76 -12.50
CA ILE A 37 -3.32 3.14 -11.26
C ILE A 37 -4.05 1.86 -11.65
N ILE A 38 -3.49 0.73 -11.26
CA ILE A 38 -4.04 -0.59 -11.57
C ILE A 38 -5.02 -1.03 -10.49
N GLU A 39 -4.69 -0.74 -9.23
CA GLU A 39 -5.50 -1.14 -8.08
C GLU A 39 -5.30 -0.15 -6.93
N GLU A 40 -6.39 0.16 -6.25
CA GLU A 40 -6.37 0.94 -5.01
C GLU A 40 -7.18 0.20 -3.96
N ASN A 41 -6.55 -0.14 -2.83
CA ASN A 41 -7.22 -0.88 -1.77
C ASN A 41 -6.59 -0.63 -0.38
N THR A 42 -7.19 -1.16 0.68
CA THR A 42 -6.55 -1.26 2.00
C THR A 42 -5.36 -2.24 1.92
N PRO A 43 -4.35 -2.12 2.80
CA PRO A 43 -3.24 -3.08 2.82
C PRO A 43 -3.71 -4.52 3.02
N GLU A 44 -4.68 -4.74 3.92
CA GLU A 44 -5.18 -6.08 4.20
C GLU A 44 -5.79 -6.73 2.95
N GLU A 45 -6.67 -6.02 2.25
CA GLU A 45 -7.30 -6.55 1.04
C GLU A 45 -6.29 -6.69 -0.11
N PHE A 46 -5.42 -5.70 -0.34
CA PHE A 46 -4.42 -5.76 -1.41
C PHE A 46 -3.51 -6.98 -1.28
N PHE A 47 -3.04 -7.29 -0.08
CA PHE A 47 -2.12 -8.42 0.13
C PHE A 47 -2.81 -9.79 0.27
N LYS A 48 -4.05 -9.85 0.77
CA LYS A 48 -4.77 -11.14 0.93
C LYS A 48 -5.59 -11.51 -0.29
N ASN A 49 -6.30 -10.54 -0.87
CA ASN A 49 -7.27 -10.71 -1.94
C ASN A 49 -7.07 -9.64 -3.04
N PRO A 50 -5.88 -9.54 -3.66
CA PRO A 50 -5.65 -8.62 -4.77
C PRO A 50 -6.65 -8.89 -5.90
N THR A 51 -7.29 -7.84 -6.39
CA THR A 51 -8.37 -7.95 -7.39
C THR A 51 -7.83 -7.95 -8.81
N SER A 52 -6.76 -7.20 -9.07
CA SER A 52 -6.15 -7.11 -10.40
C SER A 52 -5.18 -8.27 -10.67
N GLU A 53 -5.18 -8.76 -11.91
CA GLU A 53 -4.25 -9.82 -12.34
C GLU A 53 -2.79 -9.37 -12.24
N ARG A 54 -2.49 -8.09 -12.51
CA ARG A 54 -1.14 -7.55 -12.35
C ARG A 54 -0.70 -7.51 -10.89
N ALA A 55 -1.56 -7.09 -9.95
CA ALA A 55 -1.21 -7.11 -8.53
C ALA A 55 -0.96 -8.55 -8.04
N LYS A 56 -1.77 -9.52 -8.46
CA LYS A 56 -1.54 -10.96 -8.17
C LYS A 56 -0.17 -11.42 -8.65
N GLN A 57 0.16 -11.12 -9.92
CA GLN A 57 1.44 -11.50 -10.51
C GLN A 57 2.64 -10.82 -9.82
N PHE A 58 2.47 -9.56 -9.42
CA PHE A 58 3.49 -8.81 -8.69
C PHE A 58 3.71 -9.41 -7.29
N LEU A 59 2.64 -9.65 -6.53
CA LEU A 59 2.71 -10.23 -5.19
C LEU A 59 3.31 -11.64 -5.21
N ALA A 60 3.01 -12.46 -6.22
CA ALA A 60 3.58 -13.79 -6.38
C ALA A 60 5.11 -13.82 -6.64
N LYS A 61 5.72 -12.70 -7.03
CA LYS A 61 7.17 -12.58 -7.20
C LYS A 61 7.87 -12.02 -5.96
N VAL A 62 7.12 -11.36 -5.08
CA VAL A 62 7.63 -10.60 -3.94
C VAL A 62 7.42 -11.35 -2.62
N LEU A 63 6.35 -12.15 -2.53
CA LEU A 63 6.05 -13.08 -1.43
C LEU A 63 6.58 -14.49 -1.77
#